data_AF-A0A2K8P5R2-F1
#
_entry.id   AF-A0A2K8P5R2-F1
#
_cell.length_a   1.000
_cell.length_b   1.000
_cell.length_c   1.000
_cell.angle_alpha   90.00
_cell.angle_beta   90.00
_cell.angle_gamma   90.00
#
_symmetry.space_group_name_H-M   'P 1'
#
loop_
_entity.id
_entity.type
_entity.pdbx_description
1 polymer ?
#
loop_
_entity_poly.entity_id
_entity_poly.type
_entity_poly.pdbx_seq_one_letter_code
_entity_poly.pdbx_strand_id
1 'polypeptide(L)'
;MTGKKLLVRPRVRRLLCDRPTCRRRTFVEQVSGLSKRYRRSSLGLKGWLRQVGVELGGRAGERLCRRMHLVAARTRMLELLGPATAPERSPRALGVDEFAFRKGRTYGTLLVKADRAVDVLPDRTSETFAACLRERADEETAGISEAPTLMQLPLHQLPRTQILERTCQRHADVHKLVAAGWTISAIARRLNLDRKTVRRFRDTDLDQLLASAHERRPAGVLEPFKPYLNT
;
A
#
# COMPACT_ATOMS: atom_id res chain seq x y z
N MET A 1 -0.80 -6.05 32.78
CA MET A 1 -2.24 -5.98 33.14
C MET A 1 -2.91 -7.28 32.71
N THR A 2 -3.52 -8.01 33.64
CA THR A 2 -4.10 -9.34 33.37
C THR A 2 -5.63 -9.24 33.47
N GLY A 3 -6.34 -9.74 32.46
CA GLY A 3 -7.80 -9.77 32.45
C GLY A 3 -8.34 -10.67 33.55
N LYS A 4 -9.21 -10.12 34.40
CA LYS A 4 -9.95 -10.89 35.42
C LYS A 4 -11.41 -11.00 35.01
N LYS A 5 -12.02 -12.17 35.26
CA LYS A 5 -13.47 -12.35 35.11
C LYS A 5 -14.17 -11.53 36.20
N LEU A 6 -15.12 -10.69 35.79
CA LEU A 6 -15.94 -9.87 36.70
C LEU A 6 -17.41 -10.18 36.42
N LEU A 7 -18.16 -10.49 37.47
CA LEU A 7 -19.62 -10.60 37.41
C LEU A 7 -20.22 -9.27 37.85
N VAL A 8 -20.97 -8.60 36.96
CA VAL A 8 -21.71 -7.38 37.29
C VAL A 8 -23.19 -7.73 37.39
N ARG A 9 -23.83 -7.38 38.52
CA ARG A 9 -25.27 -7.59 38.76
C ARG A 9 -26.00 -6.24 38.79
N PRO A 10 -26.40 -5.68 37.63
CA PRO A 10 -27.05 -4.40 37.59
C PRO A 10 -28.51 -4.50 38.06
N ARG A 11 -28.95 -3.56 38.90
CA ARG A 11 -30.38 -3.27 39.12
C ARG A 11 -30.77 -2.15 38.16
N VAL A 12 -31.61 -2.47 37.18
CA VAL A 12 -32.03 -1.57 36.09
C VAL A 12 -33.54 -1.55 35.99
N ARG A 13 -34.10 -0.42 35.55
CA ARG A 13 -35.55 -0.29 35.36
C ARG A 13 -36.01 -1.07 34.14
N ARG A 14 -37.17 -1.73 34.26
CA ARG A 14 -37.94 -2.25 33.12
C ARG A 14 -39.00 -1.21 32.78
N LEU A 15 -39.01 -0.78 31.53
CA LEU A 15 -39.88 0.27 31.01
C LEU A 15 -40.86 -0.34 29.99
N LEU A 16 -42.07 0.24 29.92
CA LEU A 16 -43.14 -0.18 29.03
C LEU A 16 -43.50 0.98 28.08
N CYS A 17 -43.72 0.68 26.81
CA CYS A 17 -44.36 1.61 25.87
C CYS A 17 -45.86 1.37 25.90
N ASP A 18 -46.62 2.42 26.15
CA ASP A 18 -48.07 2.48 26.21
C ASP A 18 -48.75 2.63 24.84
N ARG A 19 -48.02 3.07 23.81
CA ARG A 19 -48.56 3.22 22.45
C ARG A 19 -48.93 1.86 21.82
N PRO A 20 -50.20 1.65 21.43
CA PRO A 20 -50.67 0.36 20.90
C PRO A 20 -50.07 -0.03 19.56
N THR A 21 -49.63 0.94 18.76
CA THR A 21 -48.97 0.73 17.45
C THR A 21 -47.48 0.44 17.57
N CYS A 22 -46.89 0.53 18.78
CA CYS A 22 -45.46 0.34 18.97
C CYS A 22 -45.07 -1.14 18.98
N ARG A 23 -44.24 -1.56 18.02
CA ARG A 23 -43.70 -2.93 17.95
C ARG A 23 -42.79 -3.30 19.14
N ARG A 24 -42.31 -2.33 19.92
CA ARG A 24 -41.42 -2.54 21.09
C ARG A 24 -42.13 -2.15 22.38
N ARG A 25 -42.88 -3.10 22.96
CA ARG A 25 -43.67 -2.84 24.17
C ARG A 25 -42.87 -2.82 25.46
N THR A 26 -41.77 -3.57 25.56
CA THR A 26 -40.92 -3.61 26.75
C THR A 26 -39.47 -3.32 26.41
N PHE A 27 -38.81 -2.53 27.25
CA PHE A 27 -37.39 -2.22 27.15
C PHE A 27 -36.77 -2.11 28.54
N VAL A 28 -35.47 -2.30 28.62
CA VAL A 28 -34.70 -2.23 29.86
C VAL A 28 -33.81 -0.99 29.80
N GLU A 29 -33.71 -0.27 30.90
CA GLU A 29 -32.80 0.86 31.06
C GLU A 29 -31.38 0.49 30.62
N GLN A 30 -30.77 1.36 29.81
CA GLN A 30 -29.40 1.17 29.34
C GLN A 30 -28.47 2.06 30.16
N VAL A 31 -27.72 1.45 31.07
CA VAL A 31 -26.68 2.12 31.85
C VAL A 31 -25.52 2.51 30.94
N SER A 32 -25.24 3.81 30.85
CA SER A 32 -24.09 4.36 30.13
C SER A 32 -22.80 3.68 30.61
N GLY A 33 -21.86 3.42 29.71
CA GLY A 33 -20.63 2.70 30.09
C GLY A 33 -20.77 1.17 30.12
N LEU A 34 -21.94 0.64 30.49
CA LEU A 34 -22.10 -0.76 30.90
C LEU A 34 -22.94 -1.59 29.93
N SER A 35 -24.12 -1.12 29.55
CA SER A 35 -25.10 -1.90 28.78
C SER A 35 -25.52 -1.21 27.48
N LYS A 36 -25.68 -2.00 26.42
CA LYS A 36 -26.31 -1.60 25.16
C LYS A 36 -27.08 -2.81 24.62
N ARG A 37 -28.23 -2.59 23.97
CA ARG A 37 -29.08 -3.65 23.42
C ARG A 37 -28.26 -4.66 22.59
N TYR A 38 -28.54 -5.95 22.80
CA TYR A 38 -27.91 -7.11 22.12
C TYR A 38 -26.39 -7.24 22.25
N ARG A 39 -25.73 -6.47 23.12
CA ARG A 39 -24.28 -6.59 23.27
C ARG A 39 -23.87 -7.75 24.16
N ARG A 40 -22.82 -8.46 23.72
CA ARG A 40 -22.19 -9.60 24.40
C ARG A 40 -20.77 -9.29 24.89
N SER A 41 -20.43 -8.01 25.09
CA SER A 41 -19.14 -7.56 25.65
C SER A 41 -19.24 -6.16 26.25
N SER A 42 -18.43 -5.90 27.28
CA SER A 42 -18.31 -4.57 27.90
C SER A 42 -17.76 -3.52 26.92
N LEU A 43 -18.05 -2.23 27.15
CA LEU A 43 -17.45 -1.15 26.36
C LEU A 43 -15.92 -1.12 26.53
N GLY A 44 -15.45 -1.26 27.77
CA GLY A 44 -14.02 -1.30 28.09
C GLY A 44 -13.28 -2.38 27.30
N LEU A 45 -13.77 -3.63 27.35
CA LEU A 45 -13.14 -4.73 26.59
C LEU A 45 -13.14 -4.42 25.08
N LYS A 46 -14.23 -3.88 24.54
CA LYS A 46 -14.29 -3.51 23.11
C LYS A 46 -13.22 -2.46 22.75
N GLY A 47 -13.04 -1.44 23.58
CA GLY A 47 -12.02 -0.41 23.39
C GLY A 47 -10.61 -0.98 23.43
N TRP A 48 -10.31 -1.82 24.44
CA TRP A 48 -9.02 -2.51 24.55
C TRP A 48 -8.74 -3.41 23.34
N LEU A 49 -9.71 -4.21 22.90
CA LEU A 49 -9.55 -5.07 21.72
C LEU A 49 -9.36 -4.27 20.43
N ARG A 50 -9.99 -3.10 20.29
CA ARG A 50 -9.75 -2.19 19.16
C ARG A 50 -8.32 -1.68 19.16
N GLN A 51 -7.81 -1.18 20.28
CA GLN A 51 -6.43 -0.69 20.39
C GLN A 51 -5.40 -1.77 20.06
N VAL A 52 -5.57 -2.96 20.65
CA VAL A 52 -4.72 -4.12 20.32
C VAL A 52 -4.79 -4.47 18.83
N GLY A 53 -5.98 -4.38 18.22
CA GLY A 53 -6.16 -4.64 16.80
C GLY A 53 -5.52 -3.60 15.89
N VAL A 54 -5.52 -2.32 16.28
CA VAL A 54 -4.85 -1.24 15.54
C VAL A 54 -3.34 -1.46 15.52
N GLU A 55 -2.75 -1.77 16.69
CA GLU A 55 -1.30 -1.90 16.84
C GLU A 55 -0.73 -3.22 16.31
N LEU A 56 -1.42 -4.34 16.56
CA LEU A 56 -0.89 -5.68 16.30
C LEU A 56 -1.63 -6.43 15.18
N GLY A 57 -2.75 -5.89 14.70
CA GLY A 57 -3.64 -6.61 13.80
C GLY A 57 -4.27 -7.86 14.43
N GLY A 58 -4.92 -8.68 13.61
CA GLY A 58 -5.79 -9.75 14.12
C GLY A 58 -5.08 -10.92 14.80
N ARG A 59 -4.10 -11.59 14.15
CA ARG A 59 -3.48 -12.83 14.70
C ARG A 59 -2.48 -12.54 15.82
N ALA A 60 -1.65 -11.51 15.68
CA ALA A 60 -0.71 -11.15 16.74
C ALA A 60 -1.45 -10.55 17.94
N GLY A 61 -2.47 -9.72 17.70
CA GLY A 61 -3.39 -9.25 18.72
C GLY A 61 -4.09 -10.38 19.47
N GLU A 62 -4.62 -11.39 18.77
CA GLU A 62 -5.23 -12.56 19.40
C GLU A 62 -4.24 -13.31 20.33
N ARG A 63 -2.99 -13.52 19.89
CA ARG A 63 -1.96 -14.16 20.74
C ARG A 63 -1.62 -13.32 21.98
N LEU A 64 -1.59 -12.00 21.86
CA LEU A 64 -1.40 -11.12 23.01
C LEU A 64 -2.60 -11.22 23.96
N CYS A 65 -3.83 -11.15 23.44
CA CYS A 65 -5.05 -11.27 24.24
C CYS A 65 -5.11 -12.56 25.04
N ARG A 66 -4.71 -13.71 24.44
CA ARG A 66 -4.62 -14.99 25.17
C ARG A 66 -3.66 -14.90 26.36
N ARG A 67 -2.47 -14.31 26.18
CA ARG A 67 -1.49 -14.10 27.26
C ARG A 67 -2.01 -13.14 28.35
N MET A 68 -2.88 -12.20 27.98
CA MET A 68 -3.53 -11.28 28.92
C MET A 68 -4.85 -11.82 29.48
N HIS A 69 -5.22 -13.09 29.23
CA HIS A 69 -6.48 -13.70 29.66
C HIS A 69 -7.74 -12.92 29.18
N LEU A 70 -7.67 -12.33 28.00
CA LEU A 70 -8.79 -11.66 27.34
C LEU A 70 -9.39 -12.57 26.27
N VAL A 71 -10.73 -12.67 26.24
CA VAL A 71 -11.45 -13.41 25.20
C VAL A 71 -11.53 -12.57 23.93
N ALA A 72 -10.69 -12.91 22.95
CA ALA A 72 -10.65 -12.25 21.65
C ALA A 72 -10.39 -13.29 20.55
N ALA A 73 -11.02 -13.11 19.40
CA ALA A 73 -10.74 -13.88 18.19
C ALA A 73 -10.30 -12.90 17.10
N ARG A 74 -9.37 -13.30 16.23
CA ARG A 74 -8.89 -12.50 15.09
C ARG A 74 -10.04 -11.81 14.35
N THR A 75 -11.05 -12.57 13.91
CA THR A 75 -12.15 -12.05 13.09
C THR A 75 -12.93 -10.96 13.82
N ARG A 76 -13.33 -11.25 15.07
CA ARG A 76 -14.02 -10.28 15.92
C ARG A 76 -13.18 -9.03 16.16
N MET A 77 -11.87 -9.16 16.34
CA MET A 77 -10.98 -8.01 16.52
C MET A 77 -10.91 -7.14 15.26
N LEU A 78 -10.83 -7.74 14.08
CA LEU A 78 -10.81 -7.01 12.80
C LEU A 78 -12.14 -6.29 12.52
N GLU A 79 -13.28 -6.90 12.88
CA GLU A 79 -14.60 -6.26 12.81
C GLU A 79 -14.70 -4.99 13.67
N LEU A 80 -13.86 -4.85 14.71
CA LEU A 80 -13.83 -3.66 15.56
C LEU A 80 -13.09 -2.47 14.94
N LEU A 81 -12.24 -2.73 13.95
CA LEU A 81 -11.38 -1.70 13.37
C LEU A 81 -12.19 -0.74 12.49
N GLY A 82 -13.25 -1.22 11.84
CA GLY A 82 -14.08 -0.40 10.95
C GLY A 82 -13.28 0.18 9.76
N PRO A 83 -13.96 0.80 8.79
CA PRO A 83 -13.25 1.57 7.78
C PRO A 83 -12.53 2.74 8.46
N ALA A 84 -11.31 3.02 8.00
CA ALA A 84 -10.65 4.26 8.37
C ALA A 84 -11.50 5.43 7.86
N THR A 85 -11.62 6.49 8.67
CA THR A 85 -12.19 7.74 8.19
C THR A 85 -11.28 8.29 7.10
N ALA A 86 -11.84 8.54 5.91
CA ALA A 86 -11.11 9.21 4.86
C ALA A 86 -10.65 10.60 5.37
N PRO A 87 -9.47 11.08 4.96
CA PRO A 87 -9.04 12.42 5.30
C PRO A 87 -10.04 13.46 4.77
N GLU A 88 -10.36 14.45 5.60
CA GLU A 88 -11.38 15.47 5.36
C GLU A 88 -11.03 16.44 4.21
N ARG A 89 -9.79 16.39 3.71
CA ARG A 89 -9.33 17.17 2.55
C ARG A 89 -8.45 16.32 1.64
N SER A 90 -8.72 16.44 0.35
CA SER A 90 -7.88 15.90 -0.70
C SER A 90 -6.44 16.44 -0.58
N PRO A 91 -5.41 15.59 -0.71
CA PRO A 91 -4.02 16.03 -0.69
C PRO A 91 -3.62 16.84 -1.93
N ARG A 92 -2.97 18.00 -1.71
CA ARG A 92 -2.29 18.76 -2.78
C ARG A 92 -1.19 17.97 -3.51
N ALA A 93 -0.56 17.02 -2.82
CA ALA A 93 0.47 16.14 -3.36
C ALA A 93 0.23 14.73 -2.83
N LEU A 94 0.16 13.77 -3.76
CA LEU A 94 -0.10 12.37 -3.47
C LEU A 94 1.04 11.52 -4.04
N GLY A 95 1.73 10.80 -3.17
CA GLY A 95 2.69 9.78 -3.56
C GLY A 95 1.99 8.47 -3.90
N VAL A 96 2.63 7.68 -4.76
CA VAL A 96 2.14 6.39 -5.23
C VAL A 96 3.20 5.34 -4.93
N ASP A 97 2.82 4.28 -4.24
CA ASP A 97 3.70 3.16 -3.89
C ASP A 97 3.06 1.80 -4.24
N GLU A 98 3.89 0.76 -4.45
CA GLU A 98 3.43 -0.60 -4.73
C GLU A 98 3.26 -1.38 -3.42
N PHE A 99 2.03 -1.80 -3.12
CA PHE A 99 1.73 -2.53 -1.89
C PHE A 99 1.41 -4.00 -2.13
N ALA A 100 2.08 -4.89 -1.40
CA ALA A 100 1.82 -6.33 -1.49
C ALA A 100 0.87 -6.79 -0.36
N PHE A 101 -0.42 -6.97 -0.66
CA PHE A 101 -1.37 -7.60 0.28
C PHE A 101 -0.93 -9.00 0.70
N ARG A 102 -0.37 -9.75 -0.26
CA ARG A 102 0.29 -11.02 -0.04
C ARG A 102 1.50 -11.10 -0.95
N LYS A 103 2.69 -11.05 -0.33
CA LYS A 103 3.98 -11.12 -1.03
C LYS A 103 3.98 -12.24 -2.08
N GLY A 104 4.27 -11.88 -3.32
CA GLY A 104 4.33 -12.81 -4.46
C GLY A 104 2.98 -13.27 -5.02
N ARG A 105 1.85 -12.72 -4.58
CA ARG A 105 0.53 -13.11 -5.09
C ARG A 105 -0.34 -11.94 -5.51
N THR A 106 -0.57 -11.01 -4.59
CA THR A 106 -1.54 -9.93 -4.79
C THR A 106 -0.87 -8.62 -4.44
N TYR A 107 -0.82 -7.75 -5.45
CA TYR A 107 -0.26 -6.41 -5.38
C TYR A 107 -1.36 -5.40 -5.68
N GLY A 108 -1.31 -4.30 -4.96
CA GLY A 108 -2.17 -3.14 -5.14
C GLY A 108 -1.34 -1.87 -5.12
N THR A 109 -2.02 -0.75 -5.19
CA THR A 109 -1.39 0.58 -5.20
C THR A 109 -1.71 1.30 -3.90
N LEU A 110 -0.69 1.76 -3.19
CA LEU A 110 -0.83 2.57 -1.99
C LEU A 110 -0.72 4.04 -2.36
N LEU A 111 -1.72 4.81 -1.96
CA LEU A 111 -1.74 6.27 -2.09
C LEU A 111 -1.26 6.86 -0.75
N VAL A 112 -0.21 7.68 -0.78
CA VAL A 112 0.41 8.27 0.42
C VAL A 112 0.44 9.79 0.38
N LYS A 113 0.24 10.44 1.53
CA LYS A 113 0.42 11.88 1.74
C LYS A 113 1.34 12.09 2.92
N ALA A 114 2.49 12.74 2.72
CA ALA A 114 3.45 13.03 3.80
C ALA A 114 3.70 11.80 4.70
N ASP A 115 4.06 10.68 4.08
CA ASP A 115 4.32 9.37 4.71
C ASP A 115 3.13 8.73 5.45
N ARG A 116 1.90 9.19 5.20
CA ARG A 116 0.67 8.58 5.71
C ARG A 116 -0.13 7.94 4.58
N ALA A 117 -0.52 6.68 4.77
CA ALA A 117 -1.43 6.00 3.88
C ALA A 117 -2.80 6.70 3.84
N VAL A 118 -3.19 7.17 2.65
CA VAL A 118 -4.49 7.78 2.36
C VAL A 118 -5.47 6.72 1.87
N ASP A 119 -5.01 5.81 1.01
CA ASP A 119 -5.85 4.75 0.46
C ASP A 119 -5.02 3.58 -0.08
N VAL A 120 -5.66 2.43 -0.24
CA VAL A 120 -5.08 1.24 -0.88
C VAL A 120 -6.03 0.75 -1.97
N LEU A 121 -5.58 0.82 -3.22
CA LEU A 121 -6.29 0.26 -4.36
C LEU A 121 -6.09 -1.27 -4.41
N PRO A 122 -7.13 -2.02 -4.79
CA PRO A 122 -7.10 -3.49 -4.77
C PRO A 122 -6.18 -4.09 -5.83
N ASP A 123 -5.80 -3.30 -6.84
CA ASP A 123 -4.98 -3.72 -7.97
C ASP A 123 -3.95 -2.63 -8.35
N ARG A 124 -3.18 -2.94 -9.41
CA ARG A 124 -2.11 -2.10 -9.98
C ARG A 124 -2.44 -1.56 -11.37
N THR A 125 -3.71 -1.60 -11.77
CA THR A 125 -4.13 -1.21 -13.11
C THR A 125 -4.20 0.30 -13.23
N SER A 126 -3.82 0.80 -14.40
CA SER A 126 -3.97 2.22 -14.72
C SER A 126 -5.43 2.65 -14.73
N GLU A 127 -6.36 1.76 -15.09
CA GLU A 127 -7.79 2.09 -15.10
C GLU A 127 -8.34 2.32 -13.70
N THR A 128 -8.10 1.40 -12.77
CA THR A 128 -8.55 1.54 -11.36
C THR A 128 -7.92 2.77 -10.71
N PHE A 129 -6.63 3.03 -10.99
CA PHE A 129 -5.95 4.22 -10.51
C PHE A 129 -6.57 5.52 -11.06
N ALA A 130 -6.84 5.59 -12.37
CA ALA A 130 -7.45 6.76 -13.00
C ALA A 130 -8.90 6.99 -12.55
N ALA A 131 -9.67 5.93 -12.30
CA ALA A 131 -11.01 6.03 -11.72
C ALA A 131 -10.96 6.61 -10.30
N CYS A 132 -10.08 6.08 -9.46
CA CYS A 132 -9.85 6.55 -8.10
C CYS A 132 -9.43 8.03 -8.03
N LEU A 133 -8.56 8.49 -8.93
CA LEU A 133 -8.17 9.91 -8.99
C LEU A 133 -9.32 10.81 -9.43
N ARG A 134 -10.17 10.35 -10.37
CA ARG A 134 -11.34 11.10 -10.82
C ARG A 134 -12.36 11.28 -9.70
N GLU A 135 -12.72 10.21 -9.00
CA GLU A 135 -13.65 10.28 -7.86
C GLU A 135 -13.18 11.31 -6.81
N ARG A 136 -11.87 11.35 -6.53
CA ARG A 136 -11.28 12.32 -5.60
C ARG A 136 -11.22 13.75 -6.13
N ALA A 137 -10.94 13.91 -7.42
CA ALA A 137 -10.98 15.22 -8.07
C ALA A 137 -12.42 15.77 -8.10
N ASP A 138 -13.42 14.92 -8.29
CA ASP A 138 -14.84 15.29 -8.28
C ASP A 138 -15.28 15.70 -6.85
N GLU A 139 -14.79 15.02 -5.82
CA GLU A 139 -14.96 15.42 -4.41
C GLU A 139 -14.27 16.76 -4.07
N GLU A 140 -13.16 17.10 -4.73
CA GLU A 140 -12.38 18.33 -4.52
C GLU A 140 -12.91 19.52 -5.34
N THR A 141 -13.47 19.28 -6.53
CA THR A 141 -14.04 20.30 -7.42
C THR A 141 -15.30 20.94 -6.81
N ALA A 142 -15.98 20.25 -5.89
CA ALA A 142 -17.07 20.82 -5.10
C ALA A 142 -16.61 21.91 -4.09
N GLY A 143 -15.30 22.14 -3.93
CA GLY A 143 -14.73 23.07 -2.94
C GLY A 143 -13.73 24.12 -3.44
N ILE A 144 -13.33 24.13 -4.72
CA ILE A 144 -12.30 25.07 -5.24
C ILE A 144 -12.70 25.60 -6.63
N SER A 145 -12.81 26.92 -6.77
CA SER A 145 -13.19 27.65 -8.00
C SER A 145 -12.02 27.89 -8.99
N GLU A 146 -10.83 27.36 -8.72
CA GLU A 146 -9.66 27.60 -9.58
C GLU A 146 -9.07 26.28 -10.04
N ALA A 147 -9.14 26.04 -11.35
CA ALA A 147 -8.48 24.92 -11.99
C ALA A 147 -6.98 24.98 -11.66
N PRO A 148 -6.39 23.93 -11.06
CA PRO A 148 -4.96 23.93 -10.81
C PRO A 148 -4.24 24.00 -12.15
N THR A 149 -3.28 24.92 -12.25
CA THR A 149 -2.33 24.92 -13.37
C THR A 149 -1.71 23.54 -13.44
N LEU A 150 -2.07 22.75 -14.45
CA LEU A 150 -1.36 21.52 -14.77
C LEU A 150 0.09 21.92 -15.00
N MET A 151 0.98 21.63 -14.04
CA MET A 151 2.40 21.58 -14.33
C MET A 151 2.54 20.54 -15.44
N GLN A 152 2.79 21.02 -16.66
CA GLN A 152 3.29 20.16 -17.72
C GLN A 152 4.65 19.70 -17.25
N LEU A 153 4.67 18.55 -16.57
CA LEU A 153 5.90 17.83 -16.32
C LEU A 153 6.50 17.59 -17.71
N PRO A 154 7.76 18.01 -17.96
CA PRO A 154 8.42 17.62 -19.20
C PRO A 154 8.33 16.09 -19.31
N LEU A 155 8.18 15.55 -20.51
CA LEU A 155 8.33 14.11 -20.77
C LEU A 155 9.67 13.68 -20.16
N HIS A 156 9.66 13.21 -18.92
CA HIS A 156 10.86 12.81 -18.21
C HIS A 156 11.33 11.54 -18.91
N GLN A 157 12.33 11.69 -19.79
CA GLN A 157 13.15 10.55 -20.16
C GLN A 157 13.71 10.01 -18.84
N LEU A 158 13.25 8.82 -18.43
CA LEU A 158 13.73 8.18 -17.21
C LEU A 158 15.26 8.21 -17.22
N PRO A 159 15.91 8.64 -16.12
CA PRO A 159 17.36 8.76 -16.09
C PRO A 159 18.00 7.42 -16.47
N ARG A 160 19.02 7.48 -17.33
CA ARG A 160 19.73 6.28 -17.81
C ARG A 160 20.26 5.52 -16.59
N THR A 161 19.68 4.37 -16.31
CA THR A 161 20.16 3.53 -15.21
C THR A 161 21.60 3.07 -15.49
N GLN A 162 22.40 2.80 -14.45
CA GLN A 162 23.77 2.31 -14.62
C GLN A 162 23.86 1.05 -15.49
N ILE A 163 22.80 0.24 -15.56
CA ILE A 163 22.71 -0.95 -16.41
C ILE A 163 22.59 -0.56 -17.88
N LEU A 164 21.79 0.47 -18.20
CA LEU A 164 21.66 0.99 -19.57
C LEU A 164 22.96 1.64 -20.03
N GLU A 165 23.58 2.46 -19.18
CA GLU A 165 24.88 3.09 -19.48
C GLU A 165 25.95 2.03 -19.76
N ARG A 166 26.04 1.00 -18.91
CA ARG A 166 26.96 -0.13 -19.14
C ARG A 166 26.65 -0.92 -20.40
N THR A 167 25.38 -1.04 -20.78
CA THR A 167 24.96 -1.75 -21.99
C THR A 167 25.33 -0.95 -23.24
N CYS A 168 25.04 0.35 -23.25
CA CYS A 168 25.46 1.28 -24.32
C CYS A 168 26.99 1.29 -24.47
N GLN A 169 27.72 1.42 -23.36
CA GLN A 169 29.18 1.45 -23.37
C GLN A 169 29.77 0.14 -23.92
N ARG A 170 29.30 -1.02 -23.44
CA ARG A 170 29.78 -2.33 -23.91
C ARG A 170 29.44 -2.58 -25.38
N HIS A 171 28.27 -2.15 -25.83
CA HIS A 171 27.88 -2.23 -27.23
C HIS A 171 28.83 -1.37 -28.10
N ALA A 172 29.09 -0.13 -27.69
CA ALA A 172 30.02 0.76 -28.38
C ALA A 172 31.45 0.18 -28.44
N ASP A 173 31.97 -0.32 -27.33
CA ASP A 173 33.33 -0.89 -27.25
C ASP A 173 33.49 -2.14 -28.13
N VAL A 174 32.49 -3.02 -28.15
CA VAL A 174 32.48 -4.21 -29.02
C VAL A 174 32.42 -3.80 -30.49
N HIS A 175 31.51 -2.89 -30.87
CA HIS A 175 31.38 -2.45 -32.25
C HIS A 175 32.62 -1.69 -32.75
N LYS A 176 33.29 -0.91 -31.89
CA LYS A 176 34.56 -0.26 -32.23
C LYS A 176 35.65 -1.27 -32.59
N LEU A 177 35.77 -2.35 -31.82
CA LEU A 177 36.78 -3.39 -32.07
C LEU A 177 36.41 -4.29 -33.26
N VAL A 178 35.11 -4.54 -33.48
CA VAL A 178 34.63 -5.23 -34.68
C VAL A 178 34.91 -4.42 -35.94
N ALA A 179 34.67 -3.11 -35.91
CA ALA A 179 35.00 -2.20 -37.02
C ALA A 179 36.51 -2.14 -37.31
N ALA A 180 37.34 -2.33 -36.28
CA ALA A 180 38.79 -2.47 -36.41
C ALA A 180 39.25 -3.87 -36.89
N GLY A 181 38.33 -4.79 -37.22
CA GLY A 181 38.62 -6.11 -37.76
C GLY A 181 39.06 -7.16 -36.73
N TRP A 182 38.85 -6.92 -35.43
CA TRP A 182 39.29 -7.86 -34.39
C TRP A 182 38.41 -9.12 -34.35
N THR A 183 39.04 -10.28 -34.11
CA THR A 183 38.30 -11.54 -33.92
C THR A 183 37.57 -11.56 -32.57
N ILE A 184 36.44 -12.29 -32.49
CA ILE A 184 35.63 -12.43 -31.27
C ILE A 184 36.49 -12.85 -30.07
N SER A 185 37.42 -13.77 -30.26
CA SER A 185 38.32 -14.26 -29.20
C SER A 185 39.32 -13.20 -28.72
N ALA A 186 39.73 -12.27 -29.59
CA ALA A 186 40.60 -11.16 -29.21
C ALA A 186 39.82 -10.08 -28.45
N ILE A 187 38.60 -9.77 -28.89
CA ILE A 187 37.68 -8.84 -28.22
C ILE A 187 37.33 -9.33 -26.81
N ALA A 188 36.98 -10.62 -26.68
CA ALA A 188 36.68 -11.27 -25.40
C ALA A 188 37.83 -11.12 -24.39
N ARG A 189 39.06 -11.37 -24.81
CA ARG A 189 40.26 -11.18 -23.98
C ARG A 189 40.50 -9.72 -23.62
N ARG A 190 40.31 -8.80 -24.59
CA ARG A 190 40.61 -7.37 -24.41
C ARG A 190 39.63 -6.64 -23.49
N LEU A 191 38.35 -7.02 -23.54
CA LEU A 191 37.27 -6.43 -22.74
C LEU A 191 36.94 -7.26 -21.49
N ASN A 192 37.64 -8.38 -21.26
CA ASN A 192 37.34 -9.33 -20.19
C ASN A 192 35.87 -9.79 -20.18
N LEU A 193 35.36 -10.17 -21.36
CA LEU A 193 33.99 -10.63 -21.58
C LEU A 193 33.98 -12.07 -22.09
N ASP A 194 32.93 -12.83 -21.77
CA ASP A 194 32.74 -14.16 -22.36
C ASP A 194 32.46 -14.07 -23.88
N ARG A 195 32.90 -15.08 -24.63
CA ARG A 195 32.76 -15.12 -26.10
C ARG A 195 31.30 -15.09 -26.53
N LYS A 196 30.36 -15.68 -25.76
CA LYS A 196 28.92 -15.60 -26.06
C LYS A 196 28.38 -14.20 -25.78
N THR A 197 28.90 -13.50 -24.77
CA THR A 197 28.54 -12.11 -24.49
C THR A 197 28.99 -11.19 -25.62
N VAL A 198 30.20 -11.36 -26.14
CA VAL A 198 30.69 -10.58 -27.30
C VAL A 198 29.85 -10.85 -28.54
N ARG A 199 29.51 -12.11 -28.82
CA ARG A 199 28.58 -12.46 -29.92
C ARG A 199 27.24 -11.76 -29.76
N ARG A 200 26.65 -11.82 -28.56
CA ARG A 200 25.38 -11.16 -28.26
C ARG A 200 25.45 -9.65 -28.54
N PHE A 201 26.50 -8.95 -28.08
CA PHE A 201 26.63 -7.51 -28.31
C PHE A 201 26.91 -7.12 -29.76
N ARG A 202 27.49 -8.02 -30.56
CA ARG A 202 27.74 -7.78 -31.99
C ARG A 202 26.53 -8.09 -32.87
N ASP A 203 25.81 -9.15 -32.53
CA ASP A 203 24.75 -9.72 -33.37
C ASP A 203 23.35 -9.18 -33.00
N THR A 204 23.20 -8.53 -31.83
CA THR A 204 21.92 -7.96 -31.37
C THR A 204 21.96 -6.45 -31.48
N ASP A 205 20.88 -5.86 -32.01
CA ASP A 205 20.72 -4.41 -32.10
C ASP A 205 20.63 -3.74 -30.71
N LEU A 206 21.10 -2.48 -30.63
CA LEU A 206 21.15 -1.73 -29.37
C LEU A 206 19.77 -1.54 -28.76
N ASP A 207 18.74 -1.26 -29.57
CA ASP A 207 17.39 -1.02 -29.07
C ASP A 207 16.79 -2.28 -28.42
N GLN A 208 17.07 -3.44 -28.99
CA GLN A 208 16.68 -4.74 -28.42
C GLN A 208 17.43 -5.05 -27.12
N LEU A 209 18.71 -4.70 -27.04
CA LEU A 209 19.50 -4.87 -25.81
C LEU A 209 18.98 -3.97 -24.69
N LEU A 210 18.61 -2.72 -25.01
CA LEU A 210 18.04 -1.76 -24.07
C LEU A 210 16.63 -2.16 -23.61
N ALA A 211 15.77 -2.65 -24.51
CA ALA A 211 14.46 -3.22 -24.15
C ALA A 211 14.61 -4.38 -23.15
N SER A 212 15.53 -5.33 -23.42
CA SER A 212 15.81 -6.43 -22.50
C SER A 212 16.43 -5.99 -21.17
N ALA A 213 17.10 -4.83 -21.15
CA ALA A 213 17.69 -4.24 -19.95
C ALA A 213 16.64 -3.48 -19.13
N HIS A 214 15.65 -2.85 -19.77
CA HIS A 214 14.48 -2.28 -19.12
C HIS A 214 13.63 -3.36 -18.44
N GLU A 215 13.46 -4.52 -19.08
CA GLU A 215 12.74 -5.67 -18.49
C GLU A 215 13.49 -6.30 -17.30
N ARG A 216 14.83 -6.23 -17.27
CA ARG A 216 15.63 -6.60 -16.10
C ARG A 216 15.51 -5.50 -15.04
N ARG A 217 14.39 -5.54 -14.32
CA ARG A 217 14.04 -4.66 -13.19
C ARG A 217 15.29 -4.34 -12.35
N PRO A 218 15.78 -3.08 -12.35
CA PRO A 218 16.72 -2.63 -11.32
C PRO A 218 16.04 -2.76 -9.95
N ALA A 219 16.84 -2.78 -8.89
CA ALA A 219 16.35 -2.86 -7.52
C ALA A 219 15.38 -1.69 -7.21
N GLY A 220 14.07 -1.94 -7.34
CA GLY A 220 13.01 -1.04 -6.93
C GLY A 220 12.65 0.06 -7.92
N VAL A 221 11.36 0.37 -7.99
CA VAL A 221 10.75 1.46 -8.79
C VAL A 221 11.25 2.85 -8.36
N LEU A 222 11.86 2.94 -7.17
CA LEU A 222 12.27 4.19 -6.54
C LEU A 222 13.71 4.61 -6.85
N GLU A 223 14.47 3.80 -7.59
CA GLU A 223 15.91 4.07 -7.81
C GLU A 223 16.24 5.36 -8.58
N PRO A 224 15.43 5.79 -9.57
CA PRO A 224 15.55 7.12 -10.17
C PRO A 224 15.31 8.28 -9.19
N PHE A 225 14.61 8.02 -8.08
CA PHE A 225 14.12 9.05 -7.17
C PHE A 225 14.91 9.14 -5.86
N LYS A 226 15.84 8.21 -5.60
CA LYS A 226 16.73 8.24 -4.43
C LYS A 226 17.45 9.58 -4.18
N PRO A 227 17.93 10.32 -5.20
CA PRO A 227 18.57 11.62 -4.97
C PRO A 227 17.63 12.67 -4.35
N TYR A 228 16.31 12.49 -4.47
CA TYR A 228 15.29 13.42 -4.01
C TYR A 228 14.64 12.99 -2.68
N LEU A 229 14.95 11.80 -2.17
CA LEU A 229 14.38 11.25 -0.93
C LEU A 229 15.21 11.56 0.32
N ASN A 230 16.39 12.16 0.16
CA ASN A 230 17.25 12.61 1.26
C ASN A 230 17.41 14.14 1.23
N THR A 231 16.47 14.83 1.88
CA THR A 231 16.64 16.20 2.39
C THR A 231 16.07 16.26 3.79
#